data_AF-A0A1Q5Q7J5-F1
#
_entry.id   AF-A0A1Q5Q7J5-F1
#
_cell.length_a   1.000
_cell.length_b   1.000
_cell.length_c   1.000
_cell.angle_alpha   90.00
_cell.angle_beta   90.00
_cell.angle_gamma   90.00
#
_symmetry.space_group_name_H-M   'P 1'
#
loop_
_entity.id
_entity.type
_entity.pdbx_description
1 polymer ?
#
loop_
_entity_poly.entity_id
_entity_poly.type
_entity_poly.pdbx_seq_one_letter_code
_entity_poly.pdbx_strand_id
1 'polypeptide(L)'
;MSATFGVALVVGGCGYLGSNLVKALRAESPCTAVHVVSRNPEQNRFTEVVYHAGGISDAPQVADSQQLKYLAGGCQWDITKAEQKLGYQPVTDQDATIKKVAQAEIKRLAIVKKQI
;
A
#
# COMPACT_ATOMS: atom_id res chain seq x y z
N MET A 1 18.92 -13.07 18.41
CA MET A 1 18.54 -11.65 18.52
C MET A 1 17.50 -11.38 17.45
N SER A 2 16.30 -10.94 17.83
CA SER A 2 15.26 -10.54 16.86
C SER A 2 15.70 -9.22 16.21
N ALA A 3 15.72 -9.15 14.88
CA ALA A 3 16.15 -7.96 14.16
C ALA A 3 15.15 -6.81 14.42
N THR A 4 15.61 -5.71 15.01
CA THR A 4 14.82 -4.49 15.12
C THR A 4 14.59 -3.89 13.75
N PHE A 5 13.32 -3.85 13.33
CA PHE A 5 12.93 -3.01 12.22
C PHE A 5 13.07 -1.56 12.69
N GLY A 6 13.65 -0.70 11.88
CA GLY A 6 13.77 0.72 12.23
C GLY A 6 12.42 1.43 12.16
N VAL A 7 12.38 2.51 11.39
CA VAL A 7 11.17 3.29 11.16
C VAL A 7 10.37 2.72 10.00
N ALA A 8 9.06 2.51 10.18
CA ALA A 8 8.14 2.14 9.11
C ALA A 8 7.30 3.33 8.66
N LEU A 9 7.19 3.54 7.34
CA LEU A 9 6.29 4.51 6.72
C LEU A 9 5.16 3.78 5.98
N VAL A 10 3.92 4.01 6.39
CA VAL A 10 2.73 3.42 5.76
C VAL A 10 1.97 4.48 4.95
N VAL A 11 2.04 4.36 3.64
CA VAL A 11 1.24 5.17 2.71
C VAL A 11 -0.20 4.64 2.66
N GLY A 12 -1.19 5.54 2.65
CA GLY A 12 -2.60 5.14 2.67
C GLY A 12 -3.03 4.51 4.00
N GLY A 13 -2.26 4.75 5.07
CA GLY A 13 -2.46 4.13 6.39
C GLY A 13 -3.79 4.47 7.07
N CYS A 14 -4.52 5.49 6.61
CA CYS A 14 -5.87 5.81 7.10
C CYS A 14 -6.98 5.05 6.36
N GLY A 15 -6.65 4.29 5.31
CA GLY A 15 -7.60 3.43 4.59
C GLY A 15 -7.83 2.09 5.29
N TYR A 16 -8.66 1.23 4.70
CA TYR A 16 -9.03 -0.07 5.27
C TYR A 16 -7.82 -0.99 5.47
N LEU A 17 -7.09 -1.29 4.39
CA LEU A 17 -5.92 -2.16 4.47
C LEU A 17 -4.77 -1.50 5.25
N GLY A 18 -4.51 -0.21 4.99
CA GLY A 18 -3.43 0.53 5.62
C GLY A 18 -3.55 0.61 7.15
N SER A 19 -4.76 0.83 7.68
CA SER A 19 -4.96 0.93 9.13
C SER A 19 -4.81 -0.42 9.85
N ASN A 20 -5.21 -1.51 9.21
CA ASN A 20 -4.97 -2.87 9.72
C ASN A 20 -3.48 -3.24 9.66
N LEU A 21 -2.75 -2.77 8.64
CA LEU A 21 -1.29 -2.92 8.59
C LEU A 21 -0.61 -2.13 9.72
N VAL A 22 -1.01 -0.88 9.96
CA VAL A 22 -0.50 -0.08 11.09
C VAL A 22 -0.82 -0.78 12.42
N LYS A 23 -2.01 -1.35 12.58
CA LYS A 23 -2.39 -2.13 13.76
C LYS A 23 -1.47 -3.36 13.96
N ALA A 24 -1.20 -4.11 12.90
CA ALA A 24 -0.31 -5.27 12.96
C ALA A 24 1.15 -4.87 13.25
N LEU A 25 1.66 -3.81 12.61
CA LEU A 25 2.99 -3.28 12.88
C LEU A 25 3.16 -2.84 14.33
N ARG A 26 2.12 -2.29 14.95
CA ARG A 26 2.16 -1.94 16.38
C ARG A 26 2.14 -3.17 17.30
N ALA A 27 1.37 -4.19 16.93
CA ALA A 27 1.18 -5.37 17.77
C ALA A 27 2.36 -6.34 17.72
N GLU A 28 3.02 -6.46 16.57
CA GLU A 28 3.96 -7.55 16.30
C GLU A 28 5.33 -7.09 15.82
N SER A 29 5.50 -5.81 15.46
CA SER A 29 6.75 -5.37 14.84
C SER A 29 7.80 -4.98 15.88
N PRO A 30 9.08 -5.29 15.64
CA PRO A 30 10.19 -4.69 16.36
C PRO A 30 10.53 -3.28 15.82
N CYS A 31 9.54 -2.57 15.26
CA CYS A 31 9.65 -1.20 14.75
C CYS A 31 9.89 -0.20 15.87
N THR A 32 10.86 0.70 15.70
CA THR A 32 11.09 1.80 16.66
C THR A 32 10.09 2.93 16.52
N ALA A 33 9.51 3.10 15.32
CA ALA A 33 8.46 4.09 15.06
C ALA A 33 7.62 3.72 13.83
N VAL A 34 6.36 4.17 13.81
CA VAL A 34 5.47 4.07 12.66
C VAL A 34 4.99 5.47 12.28
N HIS A 35 5.14 5.81 11.01
CA HIS A 35 4.61 7.02 10.40
C HIS A 35 3.58 6.64 9.35
N VAL A 36 2.54 7.46 9.20
CA VAL A 36 1.49 7.27 8.20
C VAL A 36 1.41 8.50 7.31
N VAL A 37 1.35 8.30 6.00
CA VAL A 37 1.00 9.36 5.03
C VAL A 37 -0.38 9.05 4.46
N SER A 38 -1.29 10.01 4.54
CA SER A 38 -2.63 9.92 3.97
C SER A 38 -3.10 11.28 3.48
N ARG A 39 -3.91 11.30 2.41
CA ARG A 39 -4.54 12.53 1.92
C ARG A 39 -5.46 13.17 2.96
N ASN A 40 -6.15 12.35 3.74
CA ASN A 40 -6.99 12.78 4.85
C ASN A 40 -6.63 11.98 6.12
N PRO A 41 -5.75 12.50 6.99
CA PRO A 41 -5.30 11.81 8.19
C PRO A 41 -6.21 12.06 9.41
N GLU A 42 -7.54 12.04 9.22
CA GLU A 42 -8.51 12.31 10.29
C GLU A 42 -9.16 11.04 10.87
N GLN A 43 -9.06 9.92 10.15
CA GLN A 43 -9.67 8.65 10.51
C GLN A 43 -8.65 7.55 10.77
N ASN A 44 -9.07 6.51 11.49
CA ASN A 44 -8.26 5.31 11.78
C ASN A 44 -6.88 5.66 12.37
N ARG A 45 -6.89 6.54 13.38
CA ARG A 45 -5.68 7.04 14.05
C ARG A 45 -5.32 6.24 15.29
N PHE A 46 -4.02 6.12 15.53
CA PHE A 46 -3.45 5.63 16.77
C PHE A 46 -2.56 6.70 17.39
N THR A 47 -2.60 6.83 18.71
CA THR A 47 -1.98 7.94 19.46
C THR A 47 -0.46 7.99 19.34
N GLU A 48 0.18 6.83 19.27
CA GLU A 48 1.64 6.65 19.18
C GLU A 48 2.16 6.54 17.74
N VAL A 49 1.31 6.78 16.75
CA VAL A 49 1.67 6.83 15.33
C VAL A 49 1.64 8.28 14.87
N VAL A 50 2.69 8.69 14.15
CA VAL A 50 2.76 10.05 13.60
C VAL A 50 2.09 10.06 12.22
N TYR A 51 1.10 10.94 12.05
CA TYR A 51 0.36 11.07 10.79
C TYR A 51 0.76 12.34 10.06
N HIS A 52 1.01 12.20 8.77
CA HIS A 52 1.35 13.27 7.85
C HIS A 52 0.26 13.38 6.79
N ALA A 53 -0.27 14.58 6.59
CA ALA A 53 -1.14 14.87 5.46
C ALA A 53 -0.30 14.93 4.19
N GLY A 54 -0.65 14.14 3.17
CA GLY A 54 0.06 14.17 1.90
C GLY A 54 -0.46 13.17 0.89
N GLY A 55 -0.42 13.55 -0.39
CA GLY A 55 -0.66 12.67 -1.53
C GLY A 55 0.65 12.16 -2.10
N ILE A 56 0.74 10.87 -2.40
CA ILE A 56 1.94 10.32 -3.07
C ILE A 56 2.12 10.82 -4.51
N SER A 57 1.06 11.35 -5.09
CA SER A 57 1.08 11.99 -6.41
C SER A 57 1.57 13.44 -6.34
N ASP A 58 1.68 14.03 -5.15
CA ASP A 58 2.18 15.38 -4.94
C ASP A 58 3.71 15.30 -4.81
N ALA A 59 4.38 15.18 -5.95
CA ALA A 59 5.83 15.00 -6.06
C ALA A 59 6.69 15.90 -5.12
N PRO A 60 6.36 17.19 -4.87
CA PRO A 60 7.13 18.03 -3.95
C PRO A 60 7.07 17.56 -2.48
N GLN A 61 5.95 16.98 -2.04
CA GLN A 61 5.78 16.49 -0.67
C GLN A 61 6.49 15.15 -0.43
N VAL A 62 6.87 14.45 -1.51
CA VAL A 62 7.53 13.13 -1.48
C VAL A 62 9.04 13.26 -1.79
N ALA A 63 9.45 14.28 -2.54
CA ALA A 63 10.81 14.43 -3.10
C ALA A 63 11.87 15.00 -2.14
N ASP A 64 11.49 15.61 -1.01
CA ASP A 64 12.45 16.26 -0.10
C ASP A 64 13.31 15.25 0.71
N SER A 65 12.97 13.96 0.65
CA SER A 65 13.85 12.90 1.09
C SER A 65 14.54 12.25 -0.11
N GLN A 66 15.87 12.38 -0.19
CA GLN A 66 16.67 11.82 -1.29
C GLN A 66 16.46 10.30 -1.51
N GLN A 67 15.88 9.61 -0.52
CA GLN A 67 15.60 8.17 -0.52
C GLN A 67 14.22 7.79 -1.11
N LEU A 68 13.28 8.74 -1.29
CA LEU A 68 11.90 8.46 -1.73
C LEU A 68 11.59 8.93 -3.15
N LYS A 69 12.60 9.27 -3.96
CA LYS A 69 12.42 9.67 -5.38
C LYS A 69 11.55 8.72 -6.21
N TYR A 70 11.51 7.44 -5.85
CA TYR A 70 10.70 6.42 -6.53
C TYR A 70 9.24 6.36 -6.08
N LEU A 71 8.86 6.97 -4.96
CA LEU A 71 7.46 7.08 -4.55
C LEU A 71 6.72 8.19 -5.30
N ALA A 72 7.44 9.24 -5.72
CA ALA A 72 6.86 10.39 -6.42
C ALA A 72 6.38 10.05 -7.85
N GLY A 73 6.94 9.01 -8.46
CA GLY A 73 6.40 8.40 -9.67
C GLY A 73 5.60 7.18 -9.26
N GLY A 74 4.27 7.21 -9.37
CA GLY A 74 3.42 6.06 -9.05
C GLY A 74 3.97 4.79 -9.72
N CYS A 75 4.55 3.89 -8.93
CA CYS A 75 5.20 2.65 -9.39
C CYS A 75 4.20 1.64 -9.98
N GLN A 76 2.92 2.00 -10.10
CA GLN A 76 1.88 1.09 -10.57
C GLN A 76 2.00 0.76 -12.07
N TRP A 77 2.92 1.39 -12.80
CA TRP A 77 3.08 1.21 -14.24
C TRP A 77 4.49 0.85 -14.71
N ASP A 78 5.50 0.85 -13.82
CA ASP A 78 6.88 0.59 -14.20
C ASP A 78 7.52 -0.46 -13.28
N ILE A 79 7.59 -1.68 -13.79
CA ILE A 79 8.22 -2.83 -13.12
C ILE A 79 9.70 -2.97 -13.45
N THR A 80 10.25 -2.14 -14.36
CA THR A 80 11.61 -2.30 -14.92
C THR A 80 12.67 -2.29 -13.84
N LYS A 81 12.50 -1.47 -12.80
CA LYS A 81 13.42 -1.47 -11.64
C LYS A 81 13.42 -2.81 -10.90
N ALA A 82 12.24 -3.39 -10.67
CA ALA A 82 12.10 -4.66 -9.95
C ALA A 82 12.65 -5.82 -10.79
N GLU A 83 12.41 -5.81 -12.10
CA GLU A 83 12.99 -6.78 -13.04
C GLU A 83 14.53 -6.73 -13.00
N GLN A 84 15.11 -5.55 -13.13
CA GLN A 84 16.57 -5.37 -13.19
C GLN A 84 17.29 -5.67 -11.86
N LYS A 85 16.67 -5.35 -10.72
CA LYS A 85 17.32 -5.46 -9.40
C LYS A 85 17.01 -6.76 -8.67
N LEU A 86 15.83 -7.32 -8.88
CA LEU A 86 15.33 -8.48 -8.12
C LEU A 86 15.09 -9.70 -9.02
N GLY A 87 15.30 -9.59 -10.34
CA GLY A 87 14.91 -10.64 -11.28
C GLY A 87 13.41 -10.90 -11.28
N TYR A 88 12.61 -9.90 -10.86
CA TYR A 88 11.17 -10.04 -10.76
C TYR A 88 10.58 -10.39 -12.14
N GLN A 89 9.65 -11.33 -12.16
CA GLN A 89 8.85 -11.69 -13.33
C GLN A 89 7.39 -11.77 -12.88
N PRO A 90 6.45 -11.01 -13.49
CA PRO A 90 5.04 -11.11 -13.16
C PRO A 90 4.54 -12.54 -13.34
N VAL A 91 3.89 -13.08 -12.30
CA VAL A 91 3.31 -14.44 -12.35
C VAL A 91 2.20 -14.54 -13.39
N THR A 92 1.49 -13.43 -13.64
CA THR A 92 0.45 -13.33 -14.66
C THR A 92 0.28 -11.87 -15.09
N ASP A 93 -0.21 -11.67 -16.30
CA ASP A 93 -0.56 -10.35 -16.81
C ASP A 93 -1.64 -9.69 -15.94
N GLN A 94 -1.38 -8.46 -15.52
CA GLN A 94 -2.22 -7.74 -14.56
C GLN A 94 -3.60 -7.42 -15.16
N ASP A 95 -3.65 -6.99 -16.41
CA ASP A 95 -4.89 -6.65 -17.09
C ASP A 95 -5.77 -7.88 -17.33
N ALA A 96 -5.16 -8.99 -17.75
CA ALA A 96 -5.84 -10.27 -17.86
C ALA A 96 -6.39 -10.75 -16.51
N THR A 97 -5.66 -10.53 -15.42
CA THR A 97 -6.09 -10.90 -14.08
C THR A 97 -7.27 -10.07 -13.61
N ILE A 98 -7.23 -8.75 -13.80
CA ILE A 98 -8.33 -7.84 -13.47
C ILE A 98 -9.58 -8.23 -14.27
N LYS A 99 -9.45 -8.52 -15.57
CA LYS A 99 -10.56 -9.00 -16.41
C LYS A 99 -11.17 -10.30 -15.88
N LYS A 100 -10.34 -11.28 -15.51
CA LYS A 100 -10.80 -12.57 -14.97
C LYS A 100 -11.56 -12.39 -13.65
N VAL A 101 -11.04 -11.56 -12.75
CA VAL A 101 -11.69 -11.27 -11.47
C VAL A 101 -13.04 -10.58 -11.69
N ALA A 102 -13.08 -9.56 -12.55
CA ALA A 102 -14.33 -8.88 -12.88
C ALA A 102 -15.38 -9.83 -13.47
N GLN A 103 -14.97 -10.73 -14.37
CA GLN A 103 -15.83 -11.76 -14.95
C GLN A 103 -16.33 -12.75 -13.89
N ALA A 104 -15.48 -13.18 -12.96
CA ALA A 104 -15.84 -14.07 -11.87
C ALA A 104 -16.88 -13.42 -10.93
N GLU A 105 -16.70 -12.14 -10.58
CA GLU A 105 -17.63 -11.42 -9.73
C GLU A 105 -18.97 -11.15 -10.42
N ILE A 106 -18.99 -10.80 -11.72
CA ILE A 106 -20.24 -10.68 -12.49
C ILE A 106 -21.01 -12.00 -12.46
N LYS A 107 -20.32 -13.13 -12.68
CA LYS A 107 -20.94 -14.46 -12.68
C LYS A 107 -21.47 -14.82 -11.29
N ARG A 108 -20.71 -14.56 -10.22
CA ARG A 108 -21.15 -14.77 -8.83
C ARG A 108 -22.40 -13.96 -8.52
N LEU A 109 -22.42 -12.67 -8.85
CA LEU A 109 -23.57 -11.80 -8.60
C LEU A 109 -24.79 -12.21 -9.43
N ALA A 110 -24.61 -12.66 -10.67
CA ALA A 110 -25.69 -13.18 -11.51
C ALA A 110 -26.29 -14.48 -10.95
N ILE A 111 -25.48 -15.37 -10.39
CA ILE A 111 -25.95 -16.59 -9.71
C ILE A 111 -26.78 -16.24 -8.47
N VAL A 112 -26.30 -15.31 -7.64
CA VAL A 112 -27.01 -14.86 -6.44
C VAL A 112 -28.36 -14.23 -6.79
N LYS A 113 -28.43 -13.42 -7.85
CA LYS A 113 -29.69 -12.82 -8.33
C LYS A 113 -30.70 -13.82 -8.90
N LYS A 114 -30.26 -15.02 -9.31
CA LYS A 114 -31.13 -16.05 -9.91
C LYS A 114 -31.71 -17.04 -8.89
N GLN A 115 -31.24 -16.98 -7.63
CA GLN A 115 -31.69 -17.84 -6.53
C GLN A 115 -32.73 -17.18 -5.60
N ILE A 116 -33.30 -16.04 -6.01
CA ILE A 116 -34.38 -15.32 -5.29
C ILE A 116 -35.64 -15.34 -6.15
#